data_AF-A0AAN8Q4U2-F1
#
_entry.id   AF-A0AAN8Q4U2-F1
#
_cell.length_a   1.000
_cell.length_b   1.000
_cell.length_c   1.000
_cell.angle_alpha   90.00
_cell.angle_beta   90.00
_cell.angle_gamma   90.00
#
_symmetry.space_group_name_H-M   'P 1'
#
loop_
_entity.id
_entity.type
_entity.pdbx_description
1 polymer ?
#
loop_
_entity_poly.entity_id
_entity_poly.type
_entity_poly.pdbx_seq_one_letter_code
_entity_poly.pdbx_strand_id
1 'polypeptide(L)'
;MLSTDKRREMPTTLTEMSIHFLLIQTSLKNQKYHGRDEMDQQELMESDKEVLLKLGKLAFENLEKGNLMFYEEDLKECGIDVKEASVYSGVCTQIFKEESVLFQRVVYCFVHLSLQEFLSAVYMYHCYTTKNMDALKPFLKRKSRAASEELTLHELLKSAVDKALESKNGHLDLFVRFLHGMSLVSNQKLLRGLVTQTESSPESIQKTIRSLKVMQRKNISPERCINLFHCLIEMKDHSVQEEIQAYWRSENISKNLTLLSVQRWPTCYRYQRRFWMCLT
;
A
#
# COMPACT_ATOMS: atom_id res chain seq x y z
N MET A 1 -15.12 36.83 -14.03
CA MET A 1 -14.57 36.36 -12.73
C MET A 1 -13.91 35.03 -13.00
N LEU A 2 -12.58 34.99 -12.97
CA LEU A 2 -11.82 33.74 -13.03
C LEU A 2 -12.16 32.94 -11.78
N SER A 3 -12.84 31.81 -11.95
CA SER A 3 -13.08 30.83 -10.91
C SER A 3 -11.72 30.50 -10.27
N THR A 4 -11.64 30.66 -8.95
CA THR A 4 -10.51 30.22 -8.15
C THR A 4 -10.40 28.72 -8.31
N ASP A 5 -9.54 28.30 -9.23
CA ASP A 5 -9.13 26.92 -9.41
C ASP A 5 -8.56 26.46 -8.06
N LYS A 6 -9.34 25.64 -7.33
CA LYS A 6 -8.88 24.99 -6.11
C LYS A 6 -7.74 24.09 -6.54
N ARG A 7 -6.50 24.61 -6.55
CA ARG A 7 -5.29 23.81 -6.77
C ARG A 7 -5.35 22.63 -5.81
N ARG A 8 -5.77 21.48 -6.33
CA ARG A 8 -5.75 20.22 -5.59
C ARG A 8 -4.29 19.98 -5.22
N GLU A 9 -4.03 19.74 -3.94
CA GLU A 9 -2.67 19.41 -3.48
C GLU A 9 -2.17 18.20 -4.28
N MET A 10 -0.95 18.32 -4.82
CA MET A 10 -0.35 17.21 -5.55
C MET A 10 -0.08 16.05 -4.59
N PRO A 11 -0.29 14.79 -5.01
CA PRO A 11 0.08 13.62 -4.21
C PRO A 11 1.54 13.69 -3.78
N THR A 12 1.77 13.61 -2.47
CA THR A 12 3.10 13.67 -1.85
C THR A 12 3.65 12.30 -1.48
N THR A 13 2.78 11.29 -1.44
CA THR A 13 3.10 9.90 -1.10
C THR A 13 2.69 8.96 -2.23
N LEU A 14 3.27 7.76 -2.25
CA LEU A 14 2.91 6.76 -3.26
C LEU A 14 1.47 6.26 -3.05
N THR A 15 1.02 6.19 -1.80
CA THR A 15 -0.35 5.83 -1.45
C THR A 15 -1.34 6.85 -2.00
N GLU A 16 -1.09 8.15 -1.81
CA GLU A 16 -1.92 9.20 -2.42
C GLU A 16 -1.91 9.06 -3.95
N MET A 17 -0.74 8.92 -4.57
CA MET A 17 -0.64 8.77 -6.03
C MET A 17 -1.44 7.57 -6.54
N SER A 18 -1.40 6.44 -5.82
CA SER A 18 -2.13 5.22 -6.17
C SER A 18 -3.64 5.35 -5.98
N ILE A 19 -4.08 6.07 -4.94
CA ILE A 19 -5.49 6.42 -4.75
C ILE A 19 -5.98 7.30 -5.90
N HIS A 20 -5.23 8.36 -6.24
CA HIS A 20 -5.58 9.24 -7.35
C HIS A 20 -5.65 8.48 -8.67
N PHE A 21 -4.67 7.60 -8.93
CA PHE A 21 -4.68 6.73 -10.09
C PHE A 21 -5.96 5.87 -10.13
N LEU A 22 -6.30 5.19 -9.03
CA LEU A 22 -7.50 4.34 -8.95
C LEU A 22 -8.78 5.13 -9.24
N LEU A 23 -8.92 6.31 -8.63
CA LEU A 23 -10.10 7.16 -8.83
C LEU A 23 -10.23 7.65 -10.28
N ILE A 24 -9.12 8.03 -10.92
CA ILE A 24 -9.10 8.43 -12.33
C ILE A 24 -9.50 7.26 -13.23
N GLN A 25 -8.93 6.07 -13.02
CA GLN A 25 -9.26 4.87 -13.81
C GLN A 25 -10.74 4.51 -13.69
N THR A 26 -11.29 4.53 -12.48
CA THR A 26 -12.72 4.27 -12.27
C THR A 26 -13.60 5.33 -12.93
N SER A 27 -13.20 6.60 -12.88
CA SER A 27 -13.95 7.68 -13.54
C SER A 27 -13.96 7.52 -15.05
N LEU A 28 -12.82 7.24 -15.68
CA LEU A 28 -12.71 6.99 -17.12
C LEU A 28 -13.55 5.78 -17.54
N LYS A 29 -13.58 4.72 -16.72
CA LYS A 29 -14.46 3.57 -16.94
C LYS A 29 -15.93 3.98 -16.97
N ASN A 30 -16.34 4.78 -16.00
CA ASN A 30 -17.73 5.22 -15.87
C ASN A 30 -18.16 6.14 -17.02
N GLN A 31 -17.30 7.01 -17.52
CA GLN A 31 -17.58 7.83 -18.70
C GLN A 31 -17.83 6.96 -19.93
N LYS A 32 -16.94 6.00 -20.19
CA LYS A 32 -16.98 5.17 -21.41
C LYS A 32 -18.18 4.22 -21.48
N TYR A 33 -18.66 3.70 -20.34
CA TYR A 33 -19.74 2.69 -20.30
C TYR A 33 -21.06 3.18 -19.72
N HIS A 34 -21.06 4.27 -18.97
CA HIS A 34 -22.25 4.79 -18.31
C HIS A 34 -22.62 6.22 -18.75
N GLY A 35 -21.86 6.82 -19.67
CA GLY A 35 -22.22 8.08 -20.34
C GLY A 35 -22.39 9.29 -19.41
N ARG A 36 -21.68 9.30 -18.27
CA ARG A 36 -21.74 10.41 -17.29
C ARG A 36 -20.72 11.50 -17.61
N ASP A 37 -21.15 12.76 -17.55
CA ASP A 37 -20.30 13.95 -17.66
C ASP A 37 -19.43 14.18 -16.42
N GLU A 38 -18.28 14.82 -16.65
CA GLU A 38 -17.10 15.00 -15.78
C GLU A 38 -17.31 15.69 -14.41
N MET A 39 -18.50 16.17 -14.07
CA MET A 39 -18.63 17.23 -13.06
C MET A 39 -19.05 16.82 -11.64
N ASP A 40 -19.39 15.55 -11.37
CA ASP A 40 -19.70 15.05 -10.01
C ASP A 40 -18.60 14.12 -9.43
N GLN A 41 -17.37 14.31 -9.90
CA GLN A 41 -16.21 13.43 -9.69
C GLN A 41 -15.56 13.55 -8.31
N GLN A 42 -16.10 12.87 -7.30
CA GLN A 42 -15.29 12.52 -6.14
C GLN A 42 -15.72 11.28 -5.34
N GLU A 43 -16.85 10.67 -5.67
CA GLU A 43 -17.33 9.50 -4.93
C GLU A 43 -17.49 8.30 -5.87
N LEU A 44 -16.92 7.17 -5.45
CA LEU A 44 -17.07 5.89 -6.13
C LEU A 44 -18.54 5.47 -6.10
N MET A 45 -19.05 4.93 -7.21
CA MET A 45 -20.40 4.32 -7.19
C MET A 45 -20.38 3.06 -6.31
N GLU A 46 -21.54 2.66 -5.78
CA GLU A 46 -21.63 1.41 -4.99
C GLU A 46 -21.18 0.18 -5.80
N SER A 47 -21.52 0.13 -7.09
CA SER A 47 -21.03 -0.90 -8.00
C SER A 47 -19.50 -0.87 -8.12
N ASP A 48 -18.88 0.31 -8.25
CA ASP A 48 -17.42 0.43 -8.31
C ASP A 48 -16.76 -0.04 -7.02
N LYS A 49 -17.35 0.31 -5.87
CA LYS A 49 -16.86 -0.13 -4.55
C LYS A 49 -16.90 -1.65 -4.44
N GLU A 50 -18.00 -2.27 -4.82
CA GLU A 50 -18.15 -3.73 -4.80
C GLU A 50 -17.06 -4.40 -5.64
N VAL A 51 -16.86 -3.95 -6.89
CA VAL A 51 -15.83 -4.56 -7.74
C VAL A 51 -14.44 -4.33 -7.16
N LEU A 52 -14.11 -3.11 -6.75
CA LEU A 52 -12.80 -2.79 -6.18
C LEU A 52 -12.49 -3.60 -4.91
N LEU A 53 -13.51 -3.93 -4.11
CA LEU A 53 -13.35 -4.84 -2.96
C LEU A 53 -13.09 -6.28 -3.39
N LYS A 54 -13.80 -6.81 -4.39
CA LYS A 54 -13.52 -8.14 -4.96
C LYS A 54 -12.11 -8.21 -5.53
N LEU A 55 -11.67 -7.17 -6.23
CA LEU A 55 -10.31 -7.04 -6.75
C LEU A 55 -9.27 -6.97 -5.63
N GLY A 56 -9.56 -6.23 -4.57
CA GLY A 56 -8.73 -6.18 -3.38
C GLY A 56 -8.59 -7.54 -2.71
N LYS A 57 -9.68 -8.31 -2.60
CA LYS A 57 -9.67 -9.69 -2.09
C LYS A 57 -8.77 -10.57 -2.94
N LEU A 58 -8.98 -10.59 -4.25
CA LEU A 58 -8.19 -11.37 -5.21
C LEU A 58 -6.70 -11.01 -5.13
N ALA A 59 -6.39 -9.72 -5.08
CA ALA A 59 -5.04 -9.22 -4.96
C ALA A 59 -4.39 -9.70 -3.66
N PHE A 60 -5.11 -9.60 -2.54
CA PHE A 60 -4.63 -9.96 -1.22
C PHE A 60 -4.34 -11.46 -1.09
N GLU A 61 -5.27 -12.32 -1.50
CA GLU A 61 -5.11 -13.77 -1.43
C GLU A 61 -3.95 -14.28 -2.28
N ASN A 62 -3.74 -13.68 -3.47
CA ASN A 62 -2.61 -14.01 -4.32
C ASN A 62 -1.30 -13.41 -3.81
N LEU A 63 -1.31 -12.18 -3.30
CA LEU A 63 -0.14 -11.55 -2.71
C LEU A 63 0.38 -12.38 -1.52
N GLU A 64 -0.52 -12.85 -0.67
CA GLU A 64 -0.15 -13.64 0.50
C GLU A 64 0.53 -14.97 0.12
N LYS A 65 0.04 -15.61 -0.95
CA LYS A 65 0.63 -16.85 -1.50
C LYS A 65 1.92 -16.59 -2.29
N GLY A 66 2.23 -15.33 -2.61
CA GLY A 66 3.35 -14.95 -3.49
C GLY A 66 3.05 -15.19 -4.98
N ASN A 67 1.77 -15.27 -5.35
CA ASN A 67 1.32 -15.49 -6.73
C ASN A 67 1.23 -14.15 -7.48
N LEU A 68 1.82 -14.14 -8.68
CA LEU A 68 1.71 -13.02 -9.64
C LEU A 68 0.65 -13.27 -10.71
N MET A 69 0.38 -14.55 -10.99
CA MET A 69 -0.60 -15.02 -11.96
C MET A 69 -1.65 -15.84 -11.23
N PHE A 70 -2.89 -15.78 -11.71
CA PHE A 70 -4.03 -16.51 -11.20
C PHE A 70 -4.93 -16.94 -12.35
N TYR A 71 -5.85 -17.86 -12.08
CA TYR A 71 -6.70 -18.51 -13.07
C TYR A 71 -8.17 -18.10 -12.89
N GLU A 72 -9.03 -18.55 -13.79
CA GLU A 72 -10.47 -18.33 -13.72
C GLU A 72 -11.07 -18.83 -12.40
N GLU A 73 -10.53 -19.90 -11.83
CA GLU A 73 -10.99 -20.42 -10.53
C GLU A 73 -10.79 -19.42 -9.39
N ASP A 74 -9.64 -18.72 -9.38
CA ASP A 74 -9.34 -17.69 -8.39
C ASP A 74 -10.27 -16.47 -8.53
N LEU A 75 -10.62 -16.10 -9.78
CA LEU A 75 -11.60 -15.05 -10.04
C LEU A 75 -12.98 -15.42 -9.47
N LYS A 76 -13.44 -16.64 -9.72
CA LYS A 76 -14.73 -17.15 -9.23
C LYS A 76 -14.79 -17.22 -7.71
N GLU A 77 -13.71 -17.64 -7.05
CA GLU A 77 -13.61 -17.66 -5.58
C GLU A 77 -13.70 -16.24 -4.97
N CYS A 78 -13.27 -15.23 -5.73
CA CYS A 78 -13.44 -13.82 -5.37
C CYS A 78 -14.76 -13.19 -5.83
N GLY A 79 -15.64 -13.97 -6.48
CA GLY A 79 -16.93 -13.49 -6.98
C GLY A 79 -16.83 -12.57 -8.19
N ILE A 80 -15.76 -12.67 -8.96
CA ILE A 80 -15.51 -11.92 -10.20
C ILE A 80 -15.85 -12.84 -11.38
N ASP A 81 -16.81 -12.43 -12.20
CA ASP A 81 -17.11 -13.13 -13.45
C ASP A 81 -16.03 -12.84 -14.50
N VAL A 82 -15.78 -13.78 -15.41
CA VAL A 82 -14.83 -13.60 -16.53
C VAL A 82 -15.21 -12.36 -17.34
N LYS A 83 -16.51 -12.10 -17.55
CA LYS A 83 -16.96 -10.88 -18.25
C LYS A 83 -16.61 -9.61 -17.48
N GLU A 84 -16.74 -9.63 -16.16
CA GLU A 84 -16.36 -8.50 -15.30
C GLU A 84 -14.85 -8.26 -15.38
N ALA A 85 -14.05 -9.32 -15.30
CA ALA A 85 -12.60 -9.25 -15.52
C ALA A 85 -12.25 -8.71 -16.92
N SER A 86 -12.95 -9.13 -17.97
CA SER A 86 -12.76 -8.63 -19.35
C SER A 86 -13.14 -7.16 -19.51
N VAL A 87 -14.18 -6.67 -18.83
CA VAL A 87 -14.49 -5.23 -18.80
C VAL A 87 -13.37 -4.47 -18.10
N TYR A 88 -12.90 -4.93 -16.95
CA TYR A 88 -11.80 -4.25 -16.28
C TYR A 88 -10.49 -4.32 -17.08
N SER A 89 -10.18 -5.41 -17.77
CA SER A 89 -9.01 -5.48 -18.65
C SER A 89 -9.17 -4.61 -19.92
N GLY A 90 -10.37 -4.48 -20.48
CA GLY A 90 -10.61 -3.69 -21.70
C GLY A 90 -10.75 -2.18 -21.46
N VAL A 91 -11.10 -1.77 -20.24
CA VAL A 91 -11.39 -0.37 -19.88
C VAL A 91 -10.31 0.20 -18.98
N CYS A 92 -9.73 -0.65 -18.15
CA CYS A 92 -8.55 -0.39 -17.38
C CYS A 92 -7.51 -1.46 -17.77
N THR A 93 -6.99 -1.38 -19.00
CA THR A 93 -5.84 -2.18 -19.50
C THR A 93 -4.59 -2.07 -18.63
N GLN A 94 -4.65 -1.22 -17.60
CA GLN A 94 -3.65 -0.98 -16.57
C GLN A 94 -3.94 -1.72 -15.26
N ILE A 95 -5.04 -2.49 -15.18
CA ILE A 95 -5.43 -3.29 -14.00
C ILE A 95 -5.22 -4.78 -14.27
N PHE A 96 -5.83 -5.34 -15.31
CA PHE A 96 -5.69 -6.77 -15.65
C PHE A 96 -5.05 -7.02 -17.01
N LYS A 97 -4.27 -8.09 -17.08
CA LYS A 97 -3.76 -8.66 -18.32
C LYS A 97 -4.15 -10.13 -18.42
N GLU A 98 -4.64 -10.53 -19.59
CA GLU A 98 -4.91 -11.91 -19.96
C GLU A 98 -3.77 -12.40 -20.87
N GLU A 99 -3.18 -13.55 -20.55
CA GLU A 99 -2.18 -14.19 -21.41
C GLU A 99 -2.59 -15.62 -21.78
N SER A 100 -2.32 -16.02 -23.03
CA SER A 100 -2.41 -17.41 -23.47
C SER A 100 -1.00 -17.98 -23.59
N VAL A 101 -0.66 -18.92 -22.71
CA VAL A 101 0.65 -19.62 -22.72
C VAL A 101 0.53 -20.92 -23.52
N LEU A 102 1.68 -21.55 -23.81
CA LEU A 102 1.91 -22.80 -24.57
C LEU A 102 0.94 -23.99 -24.33
N PHE A 103 0.06 -23.94 -23.33
CA PHE A 103 -0.95 -24.98 -22.99
C PHE A 103 -2.41 -24.55 -23.19
N GLN A 104 -2.69 -23.44 -23.90
CA GLN A 104 -4.05 -22.90 -24.13
C GLN A 104 -4.85 -22.55 -22.86
N ARG A 105 -4.24 -22.54 -21.68
CA ARG A 105 -4.90 -22.10 -20.45
C ARG A 105 -4.75 -20.59 -20.32
N VAL A 106 -5.88 -19.92 -20.17
CA VAL A 106 -5.95 -18.49 -19.92
C VAL A 106 -5.43 -18.20 -18.52
N VAL A 107 -4.47 -17.29 -18.42
CA VAL A 107 -3.96 -16.78 -17.14
C VAL A 107 -4.23 -15.30 -17.02
N TYR A 108 -4.49 -14.86 -15.80
CA TYR A 108 -4.75 -13.48 -15.46
C TYR A 108 -3.65 -12.97 -14.51
N CYS A 109 -3.31 -11.70 -14.64
CA CYS A 109 -2.48 -11.01 -13.68
C CYS A 109 -2.84 -9.54 -13.56
N PHE A 110 -2.36 -8.91 -12.49
CA PHE A 110 -2.35 -7.46 -12.42
C PHE A 110 -1.27 -6.91 -13.37
N VAL A 111 -1.60 -5.84 -14.09
CA VAL A 111 -0.68 -5.24 -15.08
C VAL A 111 0.60 -4.73 -14.42
N HIS A 112 0.50 -4.26 -13.18
CA HIS A 112 1.65 -3.89 -12.38
C HIS A 112 1.53 -4.44 -10.96
N LEU A 113 2.61 -5.01 -10.43
CA LEU A 113 2.65 -5.60 -9.10
C LEU A 113 2.28 -4.58 -8.00
N SER A 114 2.67 -3.32 -8.16
CA SER A 114 2.29 -2.28 -7.18
C SER A 114 0.78 -2.10 -7.06
N LEU A 115 0.01 -2.38 -8.13
CA LEU A 115 -1.44 -2.28 -8.07
C LEU A 115 -2.02 -3.45 -7.28
N GLN A 116 -1.49 -4.66 -7.48
CA GLN A 116 -1.84 -5.81 -6.65
C GLN A 116 -1.54 -5.52 -5.17
N GLU A 117 -0.36 -5.02 -4.86
CA GLU A 117 0.04 -4.68 -3.49
C GLU A 117 -0.80 -3.54 -2.89
N PHE A 118 -1.13 -2.52 -3.69
CA PHE A 118 -1.99 -1.42 -3.25
C PHE A 118 -3.41 -1.89 -2.96
N LEU A 119 -4.05 -2.62 -3.89
CA LEU A 119 -5.40 -3.15 -3.71
C LEU A 119 -5.46 -4.13 -2.53
N SER A 120 -4.40 -4.93 -2.32
CA SER A 120 -4.25 -5.77 -1.14
C SER A 120 -4.26 -4.95 0.16
N ALA A 121 -3.54 -3.82 0.19
CA ALA A 121 -3.51 -2.94 1.36
C ALA A 121 -4.87 -2.28 1.62
N VAL A 122 -5.57 -1.85 0.57
CA VAL A 122 -6.95 -1.34 0.67
C VAL A 122 -7.88 -2.41 1.24
N TYR A 123 -7.79 -3.65 0.74
CA TYR A 123 -8.60 -4.77 1.22
C TYR A 123 -8.31 -5.15 2.67
N MET A 124 -7.04 -5.24 3.07
CA MET A 124 -6.68 -5.51 4.47
C MET A 124 -7.21 -4.40 5.38
N TYR A 125 -7.09 -3.14 4.98
CA TYR A 125 -7.61 -2.03 5.75
C TYR A 125 -9.14 -2.09 5.87
N HIS A 126 -9.85 -2.40 4.77
CA HIS A 126 -11.29 -2.64 4.78
C HIS A 126 -11.69 -3.76 5.76
N CYS A 127 -10.98 -4.88 5.75
CA CYS A 127 -11.24 -6.00 6.67
C CYS A 127 -11.03 -5.60 8.13
N TYR A 128 -10.02 -4.78 8.41
CA TYR A 128 -9.80 -4.19 9.74
C TYR A 128 -10.97 -3.32 10.19
N THR A 129 -11.42 -2.40 9.33
CA THR A 129 -12.50 -1.47 9.71
C THR A 129 -13.87 -2.14 9.82
N THR A 130 -14.10 -3.22 9.08
CA THR A 130 -15.33 -4.04 9.13
C THR A 130 -15.27 -5.18 10.15
N LYS A 131 -14.15 -5.31 10.89
CA LYS A 131 -13.92 -6.38 11.88
C LYS A 131 -13.98 -7.80 11.29
N ASN A 132 -13.65 -7.95 10.00
CA ASN A 132 -13.47 -9.26 9.36
C ASN A 132 -12.12 -9.87 9.79
N MET A 133 -12.11 -10.49 10.97
CA MET A 133 -10.90 -11.06 11.56
C MET A 133 -10.37 -12.27 10.80
N ASP A 134 -11.23 -13.00 10.08
CA ASP A 134 -10.82 -14.19 9.32
C ASP A 134 -9.83 -13.85 8.22
N ALA A 135 -10.09 -12.77 7.48
CA ALA A 135 -9.17 -12.25 6.46
C ALA A 135 -7.83 -11.74 7.04
N LEU A 136 -7.83 -11.29 8.30
CA LEU A 136 -6.63 -10.75 8.96
C LEU A 136 -5.76 -11.82 9.63
N LYS A 137 -6.34 -12.97 10.01
CA LYS A 137 -5.64 -14.09 10.67
C LYS A 137 -4.27 -14.38 10.09
N PRO A 138 -4.06 -14.44 8.76
CA PRO A 138 -2.77 -14.85 8.22
C PRO A 138 -1.63 -13.87 8.52
N PHE A 139 -1.94 -12.60 8.84
CA PHE A 139 -0.95 -11.58 9.23
C PHE A 139 -0.83 -11.44 10.75
N LEU A 140 -1.76 -12.00 11.54
CA LEU A 140 -1.79 -11.90 13.00
C LEU A 140 -1.02 -13.05 13.68
N LYS A 141 -0.17 -12.71 14.66
CA LYS A 141 0.59 -13.68 15.48
C LYS A 141 -0.32 -14.45 16.45
N ARG A 142 0.06 -15.67 16.84
CA ARG A 142 -0.75 -16.53 17.75
C ARG A 142 -1.17 -15.84 19.05
N LYS A 143 -0.36 -14.93 19.60
CA LYS A 143 -0.71 -14.18 20.83
C LYS A 143 -1.88 -13.22 20.64
N SER A 144 -2.03 -12.59 19.47
CA SER A 144 -3.17 -11.72 19.16
C SER A 144 -4.43 -12.51 18.76
N ARG A 145 -4.30 -13.80 18.45
CA ARG A 145 -5.45 -14.70 18.21
C ARG A 145 -6.09 -15.26 19.49
N ALA A 146 -5.37 -15.17 20.62
CA ALA A 146 -5.76 -15.77 21.89
C ALA A 146 -6.34 -14.76 22.90
N ALA A 147 -6.20 -13.46 22.65
CA ALA A 147 -6.73 -12.43 23.52
C ALA A 147 -8.13 -12.00 23.03
N SER A 148 -9.08 -11.96 23.96
CA SER A 148 -10.42 -11.35 23.81
C SER A 148 -10.36 -9.81 23.60
N GLU A 149 -9.22 -9.28 23.19
CA GLU A 149 -8.96 -7.85 23.05
C GLU A 149 -9.16 -7.41 21.60
N GLU A 150 -9.82 -6.27 21.43
CA GLU A 150 -10.05 -5.63 20.15
C GLU A 150 -8.71 -5.31 19.47
N LEU A 151 -8.50 -5.85 18.26
CA LEU A 151 -7.28 -5.61 17.49
C LEU A 151 -7.11 -4.11 17.23
N THR A 152 -6.00 -3.53 17.68
CA THR A 152 -5.70 -2.12 17.43
C THR A 152 -5.03 -1.92 16.06
N LEU A 153 -5.19 -0.73 15.46
CA LEU A 153 -4.51 -0.36 14.21
C LEU A 153 -2.98 -0.50 14.34
N HIS A 154 -2.42 -0.09 15.48
CA HIS A 154 -1.01 -0.27 15.80
C HIS A 154 -0.56 -1.74 15.70
N GLU A 155 -1.35 -2.66 16.25
CA GLU A 155 -1.04 -4.09 16.23
C GLU A 155 -1.16 -4.68 14.83
N LEU A 156 -2.15 -4.26 14.04
CA LEU A 156 -2.29 -4.67 12.65
C LEU A 156 -1.06 -4.24 11.84
N LEU A 157 -0.73 -2.94 11.86
CA LEU A 157 0.39 -2.36 11.10
C LEU A 157 1.71 -3.02 11.51
N LYS A 158 1.93 -3.18 12.81
CA LYS A 158 3.12 -3.86 13.35
C LYS A 158 3.22 -5.32 12.90
N SER A 159 2.10 -6.05 12.92
CA SER A 159 2.08 -7.47 12.52
C SER A 159 2.34 -7.62 11.02
N ALA A 160 1.83 -6.70 10.20
CA ALA A 160 2.12 -6.67 8.77
C ALA A 160 3.61 -6.43 8.49
N VAL A 161 4.25 -5.51 9.20
CA VAL A 161 5.71 -5.29 9.11
C VAL A 161 6.49 -6.52 9.54
N ASP A 162 6.13 -7.13 10.68
CA ASP A 162 6.80 -8.35 11.15
C ASP A 162 6.74 -9.46 10.08
N LYS A 163 5.57 -9.68 9.45
CA LYS A 163 5.43 -10.65 8.35
C LYS A 163 6.24 -10.27 7.11
N ALA A 164 6.29 -8.99 6.74
CA ALA A 164 7.10 -8.52 5.63
C ALA A 164 8.61 -8.74 5.88
N LEU A 165 9.08 -8.50 7.10
CA LEU A 165 10.48 -8.76 7.50
C LEU A 165 10.85 -10.25 7.50
N GLU A 166 9.87 -11.14 7.72
CA GLU A 166 10.04 -12.60 7.63
C GLU A 166 10.05 -13.12 6.18
N SER A 167 9.44 -12.38 5.24
CA SER A 167 9.48 -12.69 3.81
C SER A 167 10.91 -12.65 3.28
N LYS A 168 11.37 -13.66 2.54
CA LYS A 168 12.75 -13.70 2.03
C LYS A 168 13.00 -12.77 0.83
N ASN A 169 12.02 -12.64 -0.06
CA ASN A 169 12.15 -11.95 -1.35
C ASN A 169 11.58 -10.53 -1.36
N GLY A 170 10.98 -10.07 -0.25
CA GLY A 170 10.47 -8.71 -0.15
C GLY A 170 9.13 -8.47 -0.84
N HIS A 171 8.43 -9.53 -1.26
CA HIS A 171 7.14 -9.39 -1.98
C HIS A 171 6.02 -8.70 -1.19
N LEU A 172 6.21 -8.43 0.11
CA LEU A 172 5.25 -7.70 0.95
C LEU A 172 5.71 -6.27 1.26
N ASP A 173 6.88 -5.86 0.77
CA ASP A 173 7.51 -4.61 1.19
C ASP A 173 6.70 -3.39 0.74
N LEU A 174 6.24 -3.38 -0.51
CA LEU A 174 5.45 -2.27 -1.03
C LEU A 174 4.00 -2.33 -0.53
N PHE A 175 3.43 -3.52 -0.33
CA PHE A 175 2.17 -3.70 0.38
C PHE A 175 2.18 -3.05 1.78
N VAL A 176 3.20 -3.28 2.61
CA VAL A 176 3.23 -2.66 3.94
C VAL A 176 3.39 -1.15 3.87
N ARG A 177 4.09 -0.61 2.87
CA ARG A 177 4.14 0.85 2.65
C ARG A 177 2.74 1.41 2.41
N PHE A 178 1.98 0.83 1.49
CA PHE A 178 0.61 1.23 1.22
C PHE A 178 -0.29 1.11 2.45
N LEU A 179 -0.18 0.01 3.20
CA LEU A 179 -0.97 -0.18 4.42
C LEU A 179 -0.69 0.91 5.47
N HIS A 180 0.56 1.36 5.60
CA HIS A 180 0.90 2.48 6.48
C HIS A 180 0.37 3.81 5.96
N GLY A 181 0.40 4.05 4.64
CA GLY A 181 -0.25 5.21 4.04
C GLY A 181 -1.77 5.22 4.28
N MET A 182 -2.42 4.05 4.24
CA MET A 182 -3.85 3.90 4.53
C MET A 182 -4.23 4.22 5.97
N SER A 183 -3.28 4.19 6.92
CA SER A 183 -3.51 4.61 8.30
C SER A 183 -3.81 6.11 8.45
N LEU A 184 -3.50 6.92 7.43
CA LEU A 184 -3.80 8.35 7.45
C LEU A 184 -5.27 8.62 7.08
N VAL A 185 -5.94 9.39 7.93
CA VAL A 185 -7.33 9.83 7.73
C VAL A 185 -7.52 10.57 6.39
N SER A 186 -6.50 11.31 5.92
CA SER A 186 -6.55 11.97 4.60
C SER A 186 -6.74 10.99 3.45
N ASN A 187 -6.05 9.84 3.50
CA ASN A 187 -6.13 8.80 2.46
C ASN A 187 -7.45 8.02 2.57
N GLN A 188 -7.92 7.75 3.79
CA GLN A 188 -9.22 7.11 4.02
C GLN A 188 -10.38 7.96 3.49
N LYS A 189 -10.29 9.29 3.61
CA LYS A 189 -11.30 10.24 3.08
C LYS A 189 -11.43 10.16 1.57
N LEU A 190 -10.33 9.96 0.85
CA LEU A 190 -10.33 9.85 -0.62
C LEU A 190 -10.97 8.54 -1.11
N LEU A 191 -10.92 7.49 -0.30
CA LEU A 191 -11.51 6.18 -0.58
C LEU A 191 -12.81 5.94 0.21
N ARG A 192 -13.58 7.02 0.47
CA ARG A 192 -14.84 6.93 1.22
C ARG A 192 -15.76 5.87 0.62
N GLY A 193 -16.24 4.97 1.48
CA GLY A 193 -17.13 3.88 1.11
C GLY A 193 -16.40 2.57 0.76
N LEU A 194 -15.14 2.61 0.32
CA LEU A 194 -14.29 1.41 0.26
C LEU A 194 -13.70 1.08 1.63
N VAL A 195 -13.25 2.11 2.35
CA VAL A 195 -12.76 1.98 3.71
C VAL A 195 -13.59 2.87 4.63
N THR A 196 -13.95 2.35 5.80
CA THR A 196 -14.62 3.15 6.82
C THR A 196 -13.58 4.06 7.46
N GLN A 197 -13.89 5.35 7.62
CA GLN A 197 -13.02 6.23 8.38
C GLN A 197 -12.94 5.71 9.80
N THR A 198 -11.74 5.39 10.23
CA THR A 198 -11.49 5.01 11.62
C THR A 198 -11.00 6.24 12.35
N GLU A 199 -11.39 6.40 13.61
CA GLU A 199 -10.72 7.32 14.53
C GLU A 199 -9.31 6.77 14.79
N SER A 200 -8.43 6.91 13.80
CA SER A 200 -7.01 6.64 13.96
C SER A 200 -6.49 7.69 14.94
N SER A 201 -6.47 7.36 16.23
CA SER A 201 -6.04 8.31 17.25
C SER A 201 -4.60 8.74 16.92
N PRO A 202 -4.26 10.04 17.06
CA PRO A 202 -2.88 10.50 16.88
C PRO A 202 -1.88 9.70 17.72
N GLU A 203 -2.31 9.23 18.89
CA GLU A 203 -1.55 8.35 19.77
C GLU A 203 -1.21 7.00 19.13
N SER A 204 -2.16 6.35 18.48
CA SER A 204 -1.96 5.08 17.77
C SER A 204 -0.96 5.24 16.62
N ILE A 205 -1.12 6.30 15.81
CA ILE A 205 -0.20 6.64 14.73
C ILE A 205 1.22 6.88 15.26
N GLN A 206 1.35 7.67 16.33
CA GLN A 206 2.65 7.94 16.94
C GLN A 206 3.29 6.67 17.52
N LYS A 207 2.49 5.77 18.10
CA LYS A 207 2.94 4.46 18.59
C LYS A 207 3.47 3.59 17.45
N THR A 208 2.84 3.62 16.27
CA THR A 208 3.30 2.95 15.05
C THR A 208 4.63 3.52 14.58
N ILE A 209 4.74 4.85 14.45
CA ILE A 209 5.98 5.53 14.06
C ILE A 209 7.14 5.15 14.97
N ARG A 210 6.93 5.18 16.30
CA ARG A 210 7.96 4.75 17.27
C ARG A 210 8.34 3.28 17.07
N SER A 211 7.39 2.42 16.79
CA SER A 211 7.64 0.99 16.57
C SER A 211 8.48 0.74 15.31
N LEU A 212 8.19 1.45 14.21
CA LEU A 212 8.99 1.40 12.98
C LEU A 212 10.44 1.84 13.23
N LYS A 213 10.63 2.97 13.93
CA LYS A 213 11.96 3.47 14.30
C LYS A 213 12.73 2.48 15.18
N VAL A 214 12.07 1.81 16.12
CA VAL A 214 12.68 0.74 16.92
C VAL A 214 13.07 -0.45 16.05
N MET A 215 12.23 -0.85 15.09
CA MET A 215 12.53 -1.94 14.16
C MET A 215 13.72 -1.62 13.26
N GLN A 216 13.86 -0.38 12.76
CA GLN A 216 15.02 0.07 11.99
C GLN A 216 16.35 -0.03 12.76
N ARG A 217 16.31 0.06 14.09
CA ARG A 217 17.51 -0.08 14.95
C ARG A 217 17.91 -1.54 15.19
N LYS A 218 17.04 -2.50 14.84
CA LYS A 218 17.37 -3.94 14.92
C LYS A 218 18.33 -4.34 13.81
N ASN A 219 18.88 -5.55 13.91
CA ASN A 219 19.77 -6.12 12.89
C ASN A 219 18.96 -6.65 11.70
N ILE A 220 18.48 -5.73 10.84
CA ILE A 220 17.73 -6.04 9.61
C ILE A 220 18.58 -5.69 8.38
N SER A 221 18.25 -6.25 7.21
CA SER A 221 18.99 -5.97 5.98
C SER A 221 18.82 -4.51 5.54
N PRO A 222 19.78 -3.96 4.78
CA PRO A 222 19.69 -2.60 4.24
C PRO A 222 18.39 -2.33 3.47
N GLU A 223 17.97 -3.28 2.62
CA GLU A 223 16.74 -3.20 1.82
C GLU A 223 15.51 -3.10 2.72
N ARG A 224 15.46 -3.86 3.81
CA ARG A 224 14.35 -3.80 4.78
C ARG A 224 14.33 -2.53 5.58
N CYS A 225 15.50 -2.02 5.96
CA CYS A 225 15.59 -0.71 6.60
C CYS A 225 15.06 0.41 5.69
N ILE A 226 15.40 0.38 4.40
CA ILE A 226 14.88 1.31 3.38
C ILE A 226 13.36 1.18 3.27
N ASN A 227 12.82 -0.04 3.27
CA ASN A 227 11.37 -0.23 3.23
C ASN A 227 10.65 0.41 4.44
N LEU A 228 11.17 0.19 5.66
CA LEU A 228 10.62 0.84 6.86
C LEU A 228 10.72 2.37 6.82
N PHE A 229 11.78 2.90 6.20
CA PHE A 229 11.91 4.34 5.99
C PHE A 229 10.83 4.86 5.05
N HIS A 230 10.54 4.14 3.97
CA HIS A 230 9.44 4.51 3.10
C HIS A 230 8.08 4.39 3.79
N CYS A 231 7.87 3.44 4.71
CA CYS A 231 6.65 3.42 5.53
C CYS A 231 6.48 4.73 6.33
N LEU A 232 7.56 5.30 6.89
CA LEU A 232 7.52 6.59 7.59
C LEU A 232 7.14 7.74 6.64
N ILE A 233 7.67 7.74 5.41
CA ILE A 233 7.28 8.73 4.38
C ILE A 233 5.80 8.62 4.03
N GLU A 234 5.27 7.40 3.84
CA GLU A 234 3.83 7.21 3.56
C GLU A 234 2.96 7.71 4.73
N MET A 235 3.48 7.70 5.96
CA MET A 235 2.83 8.26 7.15
C MET A 235 3.08 9.77 7.33
N LYS A 236 3.73 10.45 6.38
CA LYS A 236 4.14 11.87 6.45
C LYS A 236 5.06 12.20 7.64
N ASP A 237 5.79 11.22 8.17
CA ASP A 237 6.86 11.44 9.15
C ASP A 237 8.17 11.73 8.40
N HIS A 238 8.52 13.02 8.35
CA HIS A 238 9.75 13.50 7.69
C HIS A 238 10.95 13.58 8.64
N SER A 239 10.80 13.18 9.90
CA SER A 239 11.85 13.33 10.93
C SER A 239 13.17 12.67 10.53
N VAL A 240 13.10 11.54 9.83
CA VAL A 240 14.28 10.85 9.36
C VAL A 240 14.94 11.59 8.20
N GLN A 241 14.16 12.21 7.31
CA GLN A 241 14.70 13.07 6.25
C GLN A 241 15.38 14.31 6.85
N GLU A 242 14.83 14.87 7.92
CA GLU A 242 15.43 15.99 8.65
C GLU A 242 16.74 15.57 9.34
N GLU A 243 16.78 14.41 10.00
CA GLU A 243 18.02 13.86 10.59
C GLU A 243 19.12 13.71 9.55
N ILE A 244 18.77 13.19 8.36
CA ILE A 244 19.71 13.07 7.24
C ILE A 244 20.17 14.46 6.78
N GLN A 245 19.25 15.38 6.52
CA GLN A 245 19.58 16.73 6.05
C GLN A 245 20.48 17.47 7.05
N ALA A 246 20.21 17.33 8.35
CA ALA A 246 21.04 17.89 9.40
C ALA A 246 22.46 17.31 9.37
N TYR A 247 22.59 16.00 9.17
CA TYR A 247 23.89 15.34 8.99
C TYR A 247 24.67 15.88 7.79
N TRP A 248 24.01 16.10 6.64
CA TRP A 248 24.65 16.67 5.45
C TRP A 248 25.12 18.11 5.65
N ARG A 249 24.38 18.91 6.42
CA ARG A 249 24.70 20.31 6.69
C ARG A 249 25.84 20.47 7.71
N SER A 250 26.11 19.46 8.53
CA SER A 250 27.29 19.47 9.39
C SER A 250 28.54 19.14 8.57
N GLU A 251 29.33 20.15 8.21
CA GLU A 251 30.59 20.03 7.45
C GLU A 251 31.67 19.15 8.11
N ASN A 252 31.42 18.56 9.29
CA ASN A 252 32.38 17.71 9.99
C ASN A 252 32.08 16.22 9.80
N ILE A 253 32.50 15.69 8.64
CA ILE A 253 32.59 14.24 8.38
C ILE A 253 33.65 13.56 9.29
N SER A 254 34.47 14.35 10.00
CA SER A 254 35.47 13.82 10.92
C SER A 254 35.07 14.03 12.39
N LYS A 255 35.00 12.94 13.14
CA LYS A 255 34.93 12.85 14.62
C LYS A 255 33.56 13.04 15.29
N ASN A 256 32.66 12.07 15.10
CA ASN A 256 31.93 11.41 16.21
C ASN A 256 30.95 10.36 15.66
N LEU A 257 31.42 9.12 15.59
CA LEU A 257 30.66 7.95 15.13
C LEU A 257 29.79 7.35 16.26
N THR A 258 29.06 8.17 17.02
CA THR A 258 28.33 7.74 18.22
C THR A 258 26.82 7.97 18.19
N LEU A 259 26.23 7.97 17.00
CA LEU A 259 24.80 7.70 16.84
C LEU A 259 24.66 6.33 16.19
N LEU A 260 24.27 5.31 16.98
CA LEU A 260 23.96 3.96 16.49
C LEU A 260 22.91 3.95 15.36
N SER A 261 22.07 4.99 15.25
CA SER A 261 21.19 5.23 14.10
C SER A 261 21.98 5.62 12.84
N VAL A 262 23.00 6.47 12.97
CA VAL A 262 23.79 7.02 11.86
C VAL A 262 24.89 6.06 11.36
N GLN A 263 25.25 4.99 12.07
CA GLN A 263 26.24 4.01 11.55
C GLN A 263 25.67 3.00 10.55
N ARG A 264 24.37 2.67 10.62
CA ARG A 264 23.72 1.72 9.69
C ARG A 264 23.06 2.40 8.50
N TRP A 265 22.71 3.67 8.66
CA TRP A 265 22.18 4.51 7.60
C TRP A 265 23.11 4.66 6.39
N PRO A 266 24.43 4.86 6.53
CA PRO A 266 25.38 4.94 5.42
C PRO A 266 25.41 3.67 4.57
N THR A 267 25.20 2.49 5.16
CA THR A 267 25.15 1.22 4.42
C THR A 267 23.84 1.11 3.64
N CYS A 268 22.69 1.38 4.26
CA CYS A 268 21.39 1.48 3.56
C CYS A 268 21.41 2.54 2.45
N TYR A 269 22.03 3.68 2.75
CA TYR A 269 22.16 4.80 1.85
C TYR A 269 23.13 4.55 0.70
N ARG A 270 24.24 3.81 0.90
CA ARG A 270 25.13 3.37 -0.20
C ARG A 270 24.37 2.52 -1.23
N TYR A 271 23.41 1.72 -0.80
CA TYR A 271 22.51 0.98 -1.70
C TYR A 271 21.52 1.90 -2.42
N GLN A 272 20.89 2.84 -1.72
CA GLN A 272 19.97 3.80 -2.34
C GLN A 272 20.68 4.72 -3.36
N ARG A 273 21.93 5.12 -3.07
CA ARG A 273 22.77 5.92 -3.98
C ARG A 273 23.22 5.13 -5.22
N ARG A 274 23.51 3.82 -5.09
CA ARG A 274 23.76 2.93 -6.24
C ARG A 274 22.51 2.77 -7.12
N PHE A 275 21.33 2.68 -6.51
CA PHE A 275 20.07 2.59 -7.23
C PHE A 275 19.72 3.89 -7.98
N TRP A 276 20.03 5.06 -7.38
CA TRP A 276 19.86 6.36 -8.03
C TRP A 276 20.90 6.64 -9.13
N MET A 277 22.15 6.21 -8.99
CA MET A 277 23.18 6.38 -10.04
C MET A 277 23.00 5.46 -11.25
N CYS A 278 22.21 4.37 -11.16
CA CYS A 278 21.90 3.51 -12.31
C CYS A 278 20.71 4.00 -13.15
N LEU A 279 20.08 5.13 -12.78
CA LEU A 279 18.92 5.72 -13.48
C LEU A 279 19.20 7.13 -14.03
N THR A 280 20.48 7.51 -14.12
CA THR A 280 20.99 8.70 -14.83
C THR A 280 22.12 8.29 -15.75
#